data_AF-Q1C836-F1
#
_entry.id   AF-Q1C836-F1
#
_cell.length_a   1.000
_cell.length_b   1.000
_cell.length_c   1.000
_cell.angle_alpha   90.00
_cell.angle_beta   90.00
_cell.angle_gamma   90.00
#
_symmetry.space_group_name_H-M   'P 1'
#
loop_
_entity.id
_entity.type
_entity.pdbx_description
1 polymer ?
#
loop_
_entity_poly.entity_id
_entity_poly.type
_entity_poly.pdbx_seq_one_letter_code
_entity_poly.pdbx_strand_id
1 'polypeptide(L)'
;MYPVDLHMHTVASTHAYSTLHDYIAEAKLKNIKLFAITDHGPDMADAPHYWHFMNMRVWPRLVDGVGILRGIEANIKNLDGDIDCTGPMLDAVDLLIAGFHEPVFPPQDKAANTQAMIATMAQGNVHIISHPGNPKYPVDIPAIAQAAAKYNVALELNNSSFAHSRKGSEANCRAIAAAVRDAGGWLALGSDSHIAYALGIFEHCERIIAEVNFPQERILNVSPRRLLDYLEQRGRPAIPELAEL
;
A
#
# COMPACT_ATOMS: atom_id res chain seq x y z
N MET A 1 -16.19 -8.81 1.53
CA MET A 1 -16.28 -7.35 1.35
C MET A 1 -15.42 -6.65 2.37
N TYR A 2 -14.45 -5.90 1.89
CA TYR A 2 -13.50 -5.14 2.68
C TYR A 2 -13.80 -3.64 2.52
N PRO A 3 -14.29 -2.93 3.56
CA PRO A 3 -14.71 -1.53 3.46
C PRO A 3 -13.53 -0.53 3.47
N VAL A 4 -12.32 -1.00 3.18
CA VAL A 4 -11.09 -0.22 3.23
C VAL A 4 -10.25 -0.48 1.98
N ASP A 5 -9.74 0.57 1.35
CA ASP A 5 -8.78 0.47 0.24
C ASP A 5 -7.58 1.37 0.46
N LEU A 6 -6.39 0.79 0.39
CA LEU A 6 -5.17 1.41 0.92
C LEU A 6 -4.21 1.92 -0.15
N HIS A 7 -4.51 1.69 -1.45
CA HIS A 7 -3.59 2.03 -2.53
C HIS A 7 -4.33 2.53 -3.76
N MET A 8 -4.17 3.82 -4.08
CA MET A 8 -4.70 4.45 -5.28
C MET A 8 -4.00 5.79 -5.59
N HIS A 9 -4.14 6.24 -6.84
CA HIS A 9 -3.41 7.37 -7.42
C HIS A 9 -4.37 8.40 -8.01
N THR A 10 -3.96 9.67 -7.98
CA THR A 10 -4.72 10.81 -8.50
C THR A 10 -4.05 11.43 -9.72
N VAL A 11 -4.70 12.42 -10.33
CA VAL A 11 -4.15 13.27 -11.40
C VAL A 11 -2.84 14.00 -11.03
N ALA A 12 -2.33 13.83 -9.81
CA ALA A 12 -0.99 14.24 -9.42
C ALA A 12 0.10 13.49 -10.21
N SER A 13 -0.21 12.29 -10.69
CA SER A 13 0.54 11.61 -11.76
C SER A 13 -0.31 11.59 -13.04
N THR A 14 0.24 11.94 -14.20
CA THR A 14 -0.57 12.09 -15.42
C THR A 14 -1.07 10.77 -16.02
N HIS A 15 -0.49 9.64 -15.61
CA HIS A 15 -0.99 8.30 -15.92
C HIS A 15 -2.14 7.82 -14.99
N ALA A 16 -2.60 8.65 -14.05
CA ALA A 16 -3.82 8.45 -13.27
C ALA A 16 -4.83 9.58 -13.56
N TYR A 17 -6.12 9.26 -13.43
CA TYR A 17 -7.20 10.02 -14.09
C TYR A 17 -8.33 10.45 -13.15
N SER A 18 -8.12 10.38 -11.84
CA SER A 18 -9.13 10.74 -10.84
C SER A 18 -8.60 11.75 -9.83
N THR A 19 -9.50 12.58 -9.32
CA THR A 19 -9.23 13.54 -8.26
C THR A 19 -9.59 12.96 -6.90
N LEU A 20 -9.20 13.62 -5.81
CA LEU A 20 -9.68 13.29 -4.46
C LEU A 20 -11.22 13.25 -4.39
N HIS A 21 -11.91 14.20 -5.07
CA HIS A 21 -13.38 14.24 -5.08
C HIS A 21 -13.99 13.04 -5.80
N ASP A 22 -13.37 12.55 -6.86
CA ASP A 22 -13.84 11.35 -7.57
C ASP A 22 -13.76 10.11 -6.66
N TYR A 23 -12.66 9.95 -5.91
CA TYR A 23 -12.52 8.88 -4.94
C TYR A 23 -13.52 8.97 -3.79
N ILE A 24 -13.80 10.17 -3.26
CA ILE A 24 -14.82 10.36 -2.22
C ILE A 24 -16.20 9.95 -2.74
N ALA A 25 -16.56 10.39 -3.95
CA ALA A 25 -17.85 10.08 -4.57
C ALA A 25 -18.00 8.56 -4.80
N GLU A 26 -16.97 7.91 -5.34
CA GLU A 26 -16.99 6.47 -5.58
C GLU A 26 -16.99 5.67 -4.27
N ALA A 27 -16.24 6.10 -3.25
CA ALA A 27 -16.21 5.46 -1.94
C ALA A 27 -17.61 5.41 -1.32
N LYS A 28 -18.35 6.51 -1.42
CA LYS A 28 -19.75 6.60 -0.97
C LYS A 28 -20.65 5.64 -1.75
N LEU A 29 -20.52 5.57 -3.07
CA LEU A 29 -21.29 4.65 -3.91
C LEU A 29 -21.01 3.18 -3.60
N LYS A 30 -19.76 2.83 -3.32
CA LYS A 30 -19.30 1.46 -3.03
C LYS A 30 -19.30 1.09 -1.55
N ASN A 31 -19.78 1.97 -0.68
CA ASN A 31 -19.81 1.78 0.77
C ASN A 31 -18.41 1.53 1.39
N ILE A 32 -17.36 2.07 0.77
CA ILE A 32 -16.01 2.14 1.36
C ILE A 32 -16.03 3.19 2.48
N LYS A 33 -15.51 2.81 3.64
CA LYS A 33 -15.55 3.62 4.87
C LYS A 33 -14.26 4.36 5.13
N LEU A 34 -13.14 3.84 4.65
CA LEU A 34 -11.82 4.45 4.79
C LEU A 34 -11.01 4.17 3.53
N PHE A 35 -10.36 5.18 2.98
CA PHE A 35 -9.39 4.97 1.90
C PHE A 35 -8.14 5.82 2.09
N ALA A 36 -7.05 5.44 1.42
CA ALA A 36 -5.81 6.22 1.37
C ALA A 36 -5.48 6.62 -0.05
N ILE A 37 -5.19 7.91 -0.28
CA ILE A 37 -4.51 8.34 -1.51
C ILE A 37 -3.01 8.15 -1.31
N THR A 38 -2.37 7.42 -2.22
CA THR A 38 -0.96 7.03 -2.15
C THR A 38 -0.26 7.32 -3.47
N ASP A 39 -0.33 8.58 -3.92
CA ASP A 39 0.38 9.03 -5.12
C ASP A 39 1.88 8.65 -5.07
N HIS A 40 2.47 8.41 -6.24
CA HIS A 40 3.85 7.93 -6.35
C HIS A 40 4.85 8.93 -5.77
N GLY A 41 5.87 8.43 -5.08
CA GLY A 41 6.93 9.25 -4.51
C GLY A 41 7.68 10.10 -5.54
N PRO A 42 8.23 11.26 -5.12
CA PRO A 42 8.71 12.33 -6.00
C PRO A 42 9.93 11.99 -6.85
N ASP A 43 10.65 10.88 -6.57
CA ASP A 43 11.79 10.47 -7.39
C ASP A 43 11.35 9.71 -8.66
N MET A 44 10.09 9.26 -8.75
CA MET A 44 9.58 8.52 -9.91
C MET A 44 9.25 9.45 -11.08
N ALA A 45 9.41 8.94 -12.30
CA ALA A 45 8.96 9.65 -13.51
C ALA A 45 7.43 9.84 -13.46
N ASP A 46 6.95 11.02 -13.87
CA ASP A 46 5.53 11.40 -13.83
C ASP A 46 4.93 11.50 -12.40
N ALA A 47 5.75 11.57 -11.36
CA ALA A 47 5.31 11.79 -9.99
C ALA A 47 5.12 13.28 -9.64
N PRO A 48 4.28 13.59 -8.64
CA PRO A 48 4.10 14.97 -8.20
C PRO A 48 5.33 15.53 -7.45
N HIS A 49 5.40 16.86 -7.40
CA HIS A 49 6.35 17.58 -6.56
C HIS A 49 6.16 17.23 -5.06
N TYR A 50 7.23 17.16 -4.28
CA TYR A 50 7.17 16.77 -2.85
C TYR A 50 6.21 17.60 -1.98
N TRP A 51 5.91 18.85 -2.36
CA TRP A 51 4.88 19.69 -1.72
C TRP A 51 3.47 19.12 -1.79
N HIS A 52 3.17 18.27 -2.78
CA HIS A 52 1.90 17.54 -2.87
C HIS A 52 1.64 16.78 -1.57
N PHE A 53 2.61 16.00 -1.11
CA PHE A 53 2.52 15.21 0.13
C PHE A 53 2.50 16.09 1.38
N MET A 54 3.43 17.06 1.49
CA MET A 54 3.48 17.96 2.65
C MET A 54 2.18 18.74 2.86
N ASN A 55 1.50 19.10 1.77
CA ASN A 55 0.29 19.90 1.84
C ASN A 55 -0.99 19.07 1.98
N MET A 56 -0.94 17.73 1.92
CA MET A 56 -2.09 16.86 2.25
C MET A 56 -2.65 17.14 3.65
N ARG A 57 -1.86 17.74 4.55
CA ARG A 57 -2.26 18.18 5.89
C ARG A 57 -3.52 19.07 5.93
N VAL A 58 -3.88 19.72 4.82
CA VAL A 58 -5.08 20.58 4.71
C VAL A 58 -6.34 19.81 4.35
N TRP A 59 -6.25 18.53 3.98
CA TRP A 59 -7.41 17.73 3.59
C TRP A 59 -8.34 17.49 4.79
N PRO A 60 -9.67 17.49 4.58
CA PRO A 60 -10.60 16.99 5.59
C PRO A 60 -10.31 15.52 5.89
N ARG A 61 -10.48 15.10 7.15
CA ARG A 61 -10.34 13.69 7.56
C ARG A 61 -11.55 12.85 7.19
N LEU A 62 -12.74 13.45 7.19
CA LEU A 62 -14.02 12.78 6.98
C LEU A 62 -14.89 13.63 6.05
N VAL A 63 -15.40 13.02 4.98
CA VAL A 63 -16.34 13.67 4.04
C VAL A 63 -17.46 12.67 3.74
N ASP A 64 -18.72 13.08 3.91
CA ASP A 64 -19.89 12.21 3.68
C ASP A 64 -19.84 10.85 4.41
N GLY A 65 -19.19 10.81 5.59
CA GLY A 65 -18.99 9.57 6.37
C GLY A 65 -17.90 8.64 5.84
N VAL A 66 -17.10 9.10 4.87
CA VAL A 66 -15.93 8.40 4.33
C VAL A 66 -14.65 9.00 4.91
N GLY A 67 -13.84 8.18 5.56
CA GLY A 67 -12.54 8.55 6.10
C GLY A 67 -11.47 8.62 5.02
N ILE A 68 -10.56 9.59 5.16
CA ILE A 68 -9.50 9.88 4.19
C ILE A 68 -8.14 9.85 4.90
N LEU A 69 -7.29 8.91 4.49
CA LEU A 69 -5.89 8.84 4.87
C LEU A 69 -5.02 9.53 3.82
N ARG A 70 -4.01 10.23 4.32
CA ARG A 70 -2.99 10.93 3.55
C ARG A 70 -1.82 9.97 3.43
N GLY A 71 -1.49 9.55 2.22
CA GLY A 71 -0.48 8.53 2.02
C GLY A 71 0.48 8.86 0.90
N ILE A 72 1.39 7.91 0.69
CA ILE A 72 2.39 7.95 -0.36
C ILE A 72 2.72 6.51 -0.73
N GLU A 73 2.87 6.24 -2.03
CA GLU A 73 3.60 5.07 -2.50
C GLU A 73 5.04 5.49 -2.80
N ALA A 74 5.88 5.45 -1.77
CA ALA A 74 7.28 5.82 -1.86
C ALA A 74 8.06 4.80 -2.69
N ASN A 75 9.12 5.27 -3.32
CA ASN A 75 10.00 4.44 -4.11
C ASN A 75 11.16 3.94 -3.24
N ILE A 76 11.42 2.63 -3.24
CA ILE A 76 12.67 2.09 -2.69
C ILE A 76 13.82 2.54 -3.60
N LYS A 77 14.85 3.16 -3.04
CA LYS A 77 15.90 3.85 -3.81
C LYS A 77 17.18 3.04 -3.98
N ASN A 78 17.52 2.21 -2.99
CA ASN A 78 18.82 1.54 -2.94
C ASN A 78 18.79 0.28 -2.06
N LEU A 79 19.93 -0.38 -1.93
CA LEU A 79 20.10 -1.61 -1.14
C LEU A 79 20.09 -1.37 0.38
N ASP A 80 20.25 -0.13 0.82
CA ASP A 80 20.20 0.26 2.23
C ASP A 80 18.76 0.53 2.71
N GLY A 81 17.80 0.46 1.79
CA GLY A 81 16.38 0.57 2.07
C GLY A 81 15.85 1.99 2.15
N ASP A 82 16.63 2.98 1.68
CA ASP A 82 16.19 4.36 1.61
C ASP A 82 14.97 4.50 0.70
N ILE A 83 14.11 5.47 1.05
CA ILE A 83 12.90 5.81 0.30
C ILE A 83 12.86 7.31 -0.01
N ASP A 84 12.08 7.71 -0.99
CA ASP A 84 11.89 9.11 -1.37
C ASP A 84 10.81 9.85 -0.55
N CYS A 85 10.55 9.38 0.67
CA CYS A 85 9.75 10.06 1.67
C CYS A 85 10.62 10.40 2.88
N THR A 86 11.01 11.67 3.03
CA THR A 86 11.91 12.11 4.10
C THR A 86 11.44 13.42 4.74
N GLY A 87 11.96 13.71 5.94
CA GLY A 87 11.76 14.97 6.62
C GLY A 87 10.29 15.36 6.75
N PRO A 88 9.88 16.59 6.38
CA PRO A 88 8.51 17.06 6.55
C PRO A 88 7.42 16.24 5.82
N MET A 89 7.77 15.43 4.82
CA MET A 89 6.80 14.52 4.20
C MET A 89 6.40 13.40 5.14
N LEU A 90 7.36 12.82 5.88
CA LEU A 90 7.11 11.71 6.82
C LEU A 90 6.14 12.11 7.93
N ASP A 91 6.20 13.38 8.36
CA ASP A 91 5.31 13.96 9.38
C ASP A 91 3.89 14.23 8.84
N ALA A 92 3.73 14.41 7.53
CA ALA A 92 2.47 14.80 6.90
C ALA A 92 1.60 13.61 6.46
N VAL A 93 2.22 12.44 6.24
CA VAL A 93 1.54 11.20 5.80
C VAL A 93 1.13 10.33 6.99
N ASP A 94 -0.07 9.76 6.91
CA ASP A 94 -0.56 8.74 7.85
C ASP A 94 -0.13 7.34 7.41
N LEU A 95 -0.18 7.08 6.10
CA LEU A 95 0.11 5.78 5.51
C LEU A 95 1.27 5.86 4.51
N LEU A 96 2.42 5.33 4.91
CA LEU A 96 3.58 5.13 4.06
C LEU A 96 3.60 3.71 3.47
N ILE A 97 3.36 3.61 2.16
CA ILE A 97 3.60 2.42 1.33
C ILE A 97 4.94 2.59 0.63
N ALA A 98 5.73 1.52 0.44
CA ALA A 98 6.93 1.58 -0.37
C ALA A 98 7.03 0.41 -1.35
N GLY A 99 7.50 0.66 -2.58
CA GLY A 99 7.58 -0.35 -3.63
C GLY A 99 8.73 -0.14 -4.60
N PHE A 100 8.93 -1.13 -5.47
CA PHE A 100 9.90 -1.04 -6.55
C PHE A 100 9.28 -0.49 -7.83
N HIS A 101 9.87 0.58 -8.35
CA HIS A 101 9.52 1.16 -9.64
C HIS A 101 10.77 1.36 -10.48
N GLU A 102 10.70 0.90 -11.73
CA GLU A 102 11.83 0.81 -12.66
C GLU A 102 12.62 2.13 -12.85
N PRO A 103 11.98 3.31 -12.89
CA PRO A 103 12.72 4.58 -13.00
C PRO A 103 13.60 4.93 -11.79
N VAL A 104 13.28 4.44 -10.59
CA VAL A 104 14.00 4.76 -9.35
C VAL A 104 14.94 3.61 -8.95
N PHE A 105 14.44 2.38 -9.03
CA PHE A 105 15.18 1.16 -8.75
C PHE A 105 14.99 0.18 -9.91
N PRO A 106 15.94 0.14 -10.87
CA PRO A 106 15.91 -0.84 -11.95
C PRO A 106 15.95 -2.27 -11.39
N PRO A 107 15.22 -3.23 -11.96
CA PRO A 107 15.29 -4.64 -11.57
C PRO A 107 16.72 -5.15 -11.40
N GLN A 108 17.02 -5.71 -10.22
CA GLN A 108 18.30 -6.34 -9.91
C GLN A 108 18.14 -7.87 -9.83
N ASP A 109 19.23 -8.55 -9.47
CA ASP A 109 19.16 -9.97 -9.12
C ASP A 109 18.30 -10.23 -7.87
N LYS A 110 17.95 -11.51 -7.65
CA LYS A 110 17.07 -11.92 -6.55
C LYS A 110 17.62 -11.49 -5.18
N ALA A 111 18.93 -11.56 -4.97
CA ALA A 111 19.54 -11.23 -3.67
C ALA A 111 19.47 -9.73 -3.41
N ALA A 112 19.80 -8.90 -4.41
CA ALA A 112 19.74 -7.45 -4.34
C ALA A 112 18.32 -6.92 -4.10
N ASN A 113 17.32 -7.41 -4.85
CA ASN A 113 15.91 -7.04 -4.64
C ASN A 113 15.44 -7.43 -3.22
N THR A 114 15.83 -8.63 -2.76
CA THR A 114 15.48 -9.12 -1.41
C THR A 114 16.12 -8.25 -0.33
N GLN A 115 17.40 -7.91 -0.48
CA GLN A 115 18.13 -7.07 0.46
C GLN A 115 17.48 -5.69 0.57
N ALA A 116 17.26 -5.01 -0.55
CA ALA A 116 16.66 -3.68 -0.56
C ALA A 116 15.28 -3.68 0.11
N MET A 117 14.43 -4.65 -0.22
CA MET A 117 13.08 -4.75 0.35
C MET A 117 13.12 -5.00 1.87
N ILE A 118 13.98 -5.92 2.35
CA ILE A 118 14.13 -6.19 3.79
C ILE A 118 14.72 -4.99 4.52
N ALA A 119 15.71 -4.31 3.92
CA ALA A 119 16.32 -3.12 4.50
C ALA A 119 15.27 -2.01 4.67
N THR A 120 14.42 -1.77 3.65
CA THR A 120 13.30 -0.82 3.72
C THR A 120 12.34 -1.12 4.88
N MET A 121 11.99 -2.39 5.09
CA MET A 121 11.17 -2.78 6.24
C MET A 121 11.88 -2.52 7.57
N ALA A 122 13.18 -2.82 7.63
CA ALA A 122 14.01 -2.69 8.83
C ALA A 122 14.25 -1.24 9.26
N GLN A 123 14.13 -0.26 8.34
CA GLN A 123 14.19 1.18 8.67
C GLN A 123 13.04 1.62 9.60
N GLY A 124 11.93 0.87 9.65
CA GLY A 124 10.82 1.10 10.59
C GLY A 124 9.78 2.14 10.16
N ASN A 125 10.04 2.94 9.12
CA ASN A 125 9.14 4.00 8.65
C ASN A 125 7.93 3.48 7.84
N VAL A 126 8.12 2.37 7.12
CA VAL A 126 7.16 1.86 6.11
C VAL A 126 6.11 0.97 6.75
N HIS A 127 4.83 1.14 6.38
CA HIS A 127 3.74 0.30 6.87
C HIS A 127 3.40 -0.84 5.91
N ILE A 128 3.49 -0.61 4.60
CA ILE A 128 3.11 -1.59 3.58
C ILE A 128 4.21 -1.66 2.51
N ILE A 129 4.57 -2.87 2.07
CA ILE A 129 5.32 -3.06 0.82
C ILE A 129 4.32 -3.32 -0.32
N SER A 130 4.32 -2.46 -1.34
CA SER A 130 3.43 -2.60 -2.50
C SER A 130 3.90 -3.66 -3.49
N HIS A 131 2.91 -4.33 -4.09
CA HIS A 131 3.04 -5.35 -5.15
C HIS A 131 4.30 -6.26 -5.09
N PRO A 132 4.65 -6.87 -3.94
CA PRO A 132 5.86 -7.70 -3.81
C PRO A 132 5.87 -8.96 -4.69
N GLY A 133 4.72 -9.30 -5.29
CA GLY A 133 4.58 -10.40 -6.25
C GLY A 133 5.03 -10.07 -7.67
N ASN A 134 5.45 -8.82 -7.95
CA ASN A 134 5.86 -8.38 -9.28
C ASN A 134 7.00 -9.25 -9.86
N PRO A 135 6.77 -10.00 -10.96
CA PRO A 135 7.78 -10.89 -11.54
C PRO A 135 9.03 -10.16 -12.06
N LYS A 136 8.95 -8.84 -12.30
CA LYS A 136 10.13 -8.03 -12.66
C LYS A 136 11.16 -7.96 -11.53
N TYR A 137 10.74 -8.11 -10.28
CA TYR A 137 11.61 -8.02 -9.10
C TYR A 137 11.58 -9.36 -8.36
N PRO A 138 12.29 -10.39 -8.84
CA PRO A 138 12.34 -11.66 -8.12
C PRO A 138 12.91 -11.43 -6.72
N VAL A 139 12.26 -12.01 -5.71
CA VAL A 139 12.63 -11.90 -4.30
C VAL A 139 12.58 -13.27 -3.63
N ASP A 140 13.27 -13.41 -2.50
CA ASP A 140 13.10 -14.55 -1.61
C ASP A 140 11.83 -14.40 -0.78
N ILE A 141 10.73 -14.99 -1.28
CA ILE A 141 9.39 -14.85 -0.70
C ILE A 141 9.34 -15.24 0.80
N PRO A 142 9.89 -16.41 1.23
CA PRO A 142 9.97 -16.73 2.65
C PRO A 142 10.73 -15.68 3.47
N ALA A 143 11.89 -15.20 2.98
CA ALA A 143 12.68 -14.22 3.71
C ALA A 143 11.96 -12.87 3.88
N ILE A 144 11.32 -12.35 2.82
CA ILE A 144 10.59 -11.09 2.92
C ILE A 144 9.35 -11.21 3.80
N ALA A 145 8.65 -12.35 3.80
CA ALA A 145 7.48 -12.57 4.65
C ALA A 145 7.88 -12.65 6.14
N GLN A 146 8.99 -13.32 6.45
CA GLN A 146 9.56 -13.36 7.79
C GLN A 146 10.02 -11.97 8.26
N ALA A 147 10.68 -11.20 7.39
CA ALA A 147 11.07 -9.83 7.69
C ALA A 147 9.85 -8.93 7.94
N ALA A 148 8.82 -9.03 7.10
CA ALA A 148 7.58 -8.27 7.23
C ALA A 148 6.89 -8.57 8.58
N ALA A 149 6.77 -9.84 8.95
CA ALA A 149 6.25 -10.23 10.26
C ALA A 149 7.11 -9.69 11.42
N LYS A 150 8.45 -9.79 11.33
CA LYS A 150 9.39 -9.31 12.35
C LYS A 150 9.31 -7.80 12.58
N TYR A 151 9.25 -7.01 11.50
CA TYR A 151 9.23 -5.55 11.55
C TYR A 151 7.81 -4.97 11.58
N ASN A 152 6.79 -5.82 11.72
CA ASN A 152 5.37 -5.46 11.73
C ASN A 152 4.95 -4.64 10.48
N VAL A 153 5.51 -4.97 9.32
CA VAL A 153 5.17 -4.40 8.01
C VAL A 153 4.18 -5.34 7.30
N ALA A 154 3.14 -4.79 6.67
CA ALA A 154 2.23 -5.58 5.87
C ALA A 154 2.77 -5.78 4.45
N LEU A 155 2.50 -6.94 3.85
CA LEU A 155 2.74 -7.16 2.43
C LEU A 155 1.44 -7.00 1.65
N GLU A 156 1.50 -6.29 0.53
CA GLU A 156 0.32 -6.05 -0.30
C GLU A 156 -0.07 -7.25 -1.15
N LEU A 157 -1.38 -7.54 -1.21
CA LEU A 157 -2.00 -8.27 -2.30
C LEU A 157 -2.72 -7.27 -3.22
N ASN A 158 -2.10 -6.99 -4.36
CA ASN A 158 -2.42 -5.87 -5.24
C ASN A 158 -3.35 -6.31 -6.38
N ASN A 159 -4.58 -5.78 -6.44
CA ASN A 159 -5.60 -6.26 -7.38
C ASN A 159 -5.27 -5.92 -8.84
N SER A 160 -4.64 -4.77 -9.10
CA SER A 160 -4.21 -4.34 -10.44
C SER A 160 -3.20 -5.30 -11.09
N SER A 161 -2.42 -6.03 -10.27
CA SER A 161 -1.39 -6.97 -10.75
C SER A 161 -1.93 -8.15 -11.55
N PHE A 162 -3.20 -8.52 -11.35
CA PHE A 162 -3.85 -9.65 -12.04
C PHE A 162 -4.47 -9.27 -13.38
N ALA A 163 -4.76 -7.99 -13.59
CA ALA A 163 -5.49 -7.52 -14.76
C ALA A 163 -4.56 -6.83 -15.79
N HIS A 164 -3.81 -5.81 -15.38
CA HIS A 164 -3.20 -4.87 -16.33
C HIS A 164 -1.71 -4.59 -16.07
N SER A 165 -1.27 -4.52 -14.81
CA SER A 165 0.05 -3.93 -14.50
C SER A 165 1.23 -4.89 -14.56
N ARG A 166 1.08 -6.13 -14.06
CA ARG A 166 2.22 -7.01 -13.76
C ARG A 166 1.94 -8.46 -14.17
N LYS A 167 1.75 -8.70 -15.47
CA LYS A 167 1.45 -10.03 -16.02
C LYS A 167 2.40 -11.11 -15.47
N GLY A 168 1.82 -12.20 -14.98
CA GLY A 168 2.55 -13.31 -14.36
C GLY A 168 2.63 -13.25 -12.83
N SER A 169 2.06 -12.24 -12.18
CA SER A 169 2.11 -12.08 -10.72
C SER A 169 1.34 -13.16 -9.96
N GLU A 170 0.36 -13.84 -10.56
CA GLU A 170 -0.57 -14.72 -9.82
C GLU A 170 0.14 -15.80 -8.97
N ALA A 171 1.12 -16.50 -9.54
CA ALA A 171 1.86 -17.53 -8.80
C ALA A 171 2.64 -16.94 -7.62
N ASN A 172 3.27 -15.77 -7.81
CA ASN A 172 4.01 -15.08 -6.76
C ASN A 172 3.07 -14.51 -5.68
N CYS A 173 1.95 -13.91 -6.06
CA CYS A 173 0.94 -13.38 -5.14
C CYS A 173 0.36 -14.50 -4.26
N ARG A 174 0.08 -15.67 -4.83
CA ARG A 174 -0.34 -16.86 -4.07
C ARG A 174 0.76 -17.33 -3.09
N ALA A 175 2.01 -17.39 -3.56
CA ALA A 175 3.14 -17.77 -2.72
C ALA A 175 3.40 -16.77 -1.59
N ILE A 176 3.25 -15.46 -1.85
CA ILE A 176 3.36 -14.40 -0.84
C ILE A 176 2.26 -14.51 0.19
N ALA A 177 1.00 -14.68 -0.23
CA ALA A 177 -0.11 -14.86 0.71
C ALA A 177 0.11 -16.08 1.61
N ALA A 178 0.57 -17.21 1.05
CA ALA A 178 0.91 -18.40 1.84
C ALA A 178 2.10 -18.15 2.79
N ALA A 179 3.16 -17.49 2.34
CA ALA A 179 4.32 -17.19 3.17
C ALA A 179 4.00 -16.21 4.31
N VAL A 180 3.16 -15.19 4.06
CA VAL A 180 2.69 -14.27 5.09
C VAL A 180 1.82 -14.99 6.12
N ARG A 181 0.95 -15.92 5.67
CA ARG A 181 0.16 -16.77 6.57
C ARG A 181 1.06 -17.56 7.50
N ASP A 182 2.07 -18.23 6.94
CA ASP A 182 2.96 -19.11 7.69
C ASP A 182 3.91 -18.32 8.61
N ALA A 183 4.31 -17.11 8.21
CA ALA A 183 5.10 -16.20 9.04
C ALA A 183 4.28 -15.45 10.11
N GLY A 184 2.94 -15.52 10.05
CA GLY A 184 2.05 -14.76 10.94
C GLY A 184 2.08 -13.25 10.69
N GLY A 185 2.40 -12.79 9.47
CA GLY A 185 2.44 -11.38 9.09
C GLY A 185 1.06 -10.77 8.82
N TRP A 186 1.03 -9.55 8.30
CA TRP A 186 -0.19 -8.85 7.86
C TRP A 186 -0.28 -8.83 6.34
N LEU A 187 -1.50 -9.00 5.80
CA LEU A 187 -1.82 -8.60 4.43
C LEU A 187 -2.54 -7.25 4.41
N ALA A 188 -2.14 -6.42 3.46
CA ALA A 188 -2.89 -5.24 3.04
C ALA A 188 -3.46 -5.48 1.64
N LEU A 189 -4.68 -5.01 1.38
CA LEU A 189 -5.28 -5.04 0.05
C LEU A 189 -5.23 -3.64 -0.54
N GLY A 190 -4.80 -3.55 -1.79
CA GLY A 190 -4.76 -2.32 -2.56
C GLY A 190 -5.33 -2.58 -3.94
N SER A 191 -6.26 -1.73 -4.37
CA SER A 191 -6.78 -1.81 -5.74
C SER A 191 -5.72 -1.36 -6.74
N ASP A 192 -4.83 -0.45 -6.31
CA ASP A 192 -3.87 0.25 -7.15
C ASP A 192 -4.62 0.96 -8.29
N SER A 193 -5.69 1.65 -7.86
CA SER A 193 -6.59 2.36 -8.75
C SER A 193 -5.89 3.58 -9.32
N HIS A 194 -5.84 3.65 -10.64
CA HIS A 194 -5.47 4.85 -11.40
C HIS A 194 -6.70 5.58 -11.97
N ILE A 195 -7.88 5.05 -11.68
CA ILE A 195 -9.19 5.66 -11.93
C ILE A 195 -10.15 5.17 -10.83
N ALA A 196 -10.96 6.07 -10.27
CA ALA A 196 -11.77 5.80 -9.09
C ALA A 196 -12.71 4.59 -9.26
N TYR A 197 -13.14 4.26 -10.48
CA TYR A 197 -13.99 3.10 -10.75
C TYR A 197 -13.41 1.75 -10.30
N ALA A 198 -12.10 1.63 -10.06
CA ALA A 198 -11.49 0.41 -9.52
C ALA A 198 -11.42 0.39 -7.97
N LEU A 199 -11.78 1.48 -7.29
CA LEU A 199 -11.73 1.63 -5.83
C LEU A 199 -12.48 0.47 -5.15
N GLY A 200 -11.81 -0.18 -4.19
CA GLY A 200 -12.39 -1.25 -3.37
C GLY A 200 -12.68 -2.55 -4.11
N ILE A 201 -12.24 -2.69 -5.37
CA ILE A 201 -12.40 -3.92 -6.14
C ILE A 201 -11.22 -4.85 -5.81
N PHE A 202 -11.52 -5.96 -5.14
CA PHE A 202 -10.54 -6.93 -4.64
C PHE A 202 -10.83 -8.36 -5.08
N GLU A 203 -11.59 -8.57 -6.15
CA GLU A 203 -12.07 -9.91 -6.55
C GLU A 203 -10.93 -10.94 -6.71
N HIS A 204 -9.78 -10.53 -7.25
CA HIS A 204 -8.64 -11.43 -7.43
C HIS A 204 -7.91 -11.67 -6.11
N CYS A 205 -7.82 -10.64 -5.26
CA CYS A 205 -7.28 -10.75 -3.92
C CYS A 205 -8.12 -11.71 -3.06
N GLU A 206 -9.45 -11.54 -3.04
CA GLU A 206 -10.41 -12.39 -2.33
C GLU A 206 -10.28 -13.85 -2.75
N ARG A 207 -10.13 -14.12 -4.06
CA ARG A 207 -9.88 -15.47 -4.58
C ARG A 207 -8.61 -16.09 -4.01
N ILE A 208 -7.48 -15.38 -4.06
CA ILE A 208 -6.20 -15.90 -3.54
C ILE A 208 -6.26 -16.12 -2.04
N ILE A 209 -6.85 -15.18 -1.28
CA ILE A 209 -7.08 -15.29 0.17
C ILE A 209 -7.82 -16.58 0.51
N ALA A 210 -8.90 -16.88 -0.23
CA ALA A 210 -9.67 -18.11 -0.05
C ALA A 210 -8.86 -19.36 -0.42
N GLU A 211 -8.16 -19.35 -1.55
CA GLU A 211 -7.38 -20.50 -2.02
C GLU A 211 -6.23 -20.90 -1.09
N VAL A 212 -5.62 -19.92 -0.38
CA VAL A 212 -4.56 -20.21 0.62
C VAL A 212 -5.09 -20.31 2.06
N ASN A 213 -6.40 -20.23 2.27
CA ASN A 213 -7.03 -20.18 3.61
C ASN A 213 -6.37 -19.13 4.53
N PHE A 214 -6.19 -17.91 4.03
CA PHE A 214 -5.51 -16.87 4.80
C PHE A 214 -6.38 -16.41 6.00
N PRO A 215 -5.82 -16.27 7.21
CA PRO A 215 -6.55 -15.87 8.42
C PRO A 215 -7.11 -14.45 8.27
N GLN A 216 -8.43 -14.31 8.37
CA GLN A 216 -9.10 -13.02 8.20
C GLN A 216 -8.67 -12.00 9.25
N GLU A 217 -8.29 -12.44 10.45
CA GLU A 217 -7.74 -11.61 11.53
C GLU A 217 -6.38 -10.98 11.20
N ARG A 218 -5.71 -11.42 10.14
CA ARG A 218 -4.43 -10.87 9.65
C ARG A 218 -4.56 -10.04 8.37
N ILE A 219 -5.77 -9.62 8.02
CA ILE A 219 -6.05 -8.74 6.88
C ILE A 219 -6.45 -7.36 7.41
N LEU A 220 -5.70 -6.32 7.03
CA LEU A 220 -5.91 -4.96 7.54
C LEU A 220 -7.24 -4.35 7.09
N ASN A 221 -7.67 -4.68 5.87
CA ASN A 221 -8.84 -4.06 5.23
C ASN A 221 -10.20 -4.54 5.76
N VAL A 222 -10.23 -5.44 6.75
CA VAL A 222 -11.48 -5.97 7.33
C VAL A 222 -12.33 -4.89 7.97
N SER A 223 -11.71 -3.89 8.62
CA SER A 223 -12.42 -2.73 9.15
C SER A 223 -11.52 -1.51 9.22
N PRO A 224 -12.08 -0.28 9.15
CA PRO A 224 -11.31 0.94 9.39
C PRO A 224 -10.58 0.90 10.74
N ARG A 225 -11.29 0.53 11.82
CA ARG A 225 -10.71 0.38 13.17
C ARG A 225 -9.44 -0.47 13.18
N ARG A 226 -9.45 -1.64 12.52
CA ARG A 226 -8.27 -2.53 12.49
C ARG A 226 -7.06 -1.86 11.85
N LEU A 227 -7.26 -1.15 10.75
CA LEU A 227 -6.19 -0.42 10.08
C LEU A 227 -5.67 0.71 10.97
N LEU A 228 -6.57 1.50 11.56
CA LEU A 228 -6.19 2.62 12.44
C LEU A 228 -5.41 2.13 13.66
N ASP A 229 -5.88 1.06 14.32
CA ASP A 229 -5.17 0.44 15.45
C ASP A 229 -3.79 -0.09 15.03
N TYR A 230 -3.66 -0.64 13.81
CA TYR A 230 -2.36 -1.05 13.27
C TYR A 230 -1.41 0.13 13.07
N LEU A 231 -1.89 1.26 12.52
CA LEU A 231 -1.07 2.46 12.36
C LEU A 231 -0.66 3.06 13.71
N GLU A 232 -1.56 3.08 14.70
CA GLU A 232 -1.27 3.50 16.07
C GLU A 232 -0.21 2.60 16.73
N GLN A 233 -0.31 1.28 16.57
CA GLN A 233 0.72 0.33 17.01
C GLN A 233 2.08 0.56 16.33
N ARG A 234 2.08 1.12 15.11
CA ARG A 234 3.29 1.51 14.37
C ARG A 234 3.79 2.91 14.73
N GLY A 235 3.18 3.58 15.72
CA GLY A 235 3.62 4.85 16.25
C GLY A 235 2.97 6.09 15.62
N ARG A 236 1.96 5.92 14.77
CA ARG A 236 1.17 7.06 14.28
C ARG A 236 0.25 7.57 15.39
N PRO A 237 0.01 8.88 15.49
CA PRO A 237 -0.97 9.41 16.43
C PRO A 237 -2.38 8.98 16.04
N ALA A 238 -3.24 8.77 17.03
CA ALA A 238 -4.67 8.57 16.80
C ALA A 238 -5.26 9.76 16.02
N ILE A 239 -6.23 9.50 15.14
CA ILE A 239 -6.91 10.52 14.33
C ILE A 239 -8.34 10.69 14.89
N PRO A 240 -8.61 11.71 15.73
CA PRO A 240 -9.87 11.83 16.46
C PRO A 240 -11.11 11.87 15.56
N GLU A 241 -11.00 12.46 14.38
CA GLU A 241 -12.09 12.56 13.41
C GLU A 241 -12.51 11.21 12.83
N LEU A 242 -11.68 10.17 12.98
CA LEU A 242 -11.93 8.81 12.51
C LEU A 242 -12.27 7.84 13.65
N ALA A 243 -12.49 8.33 14.87
CA ALA A 243 -12.70 7.49 16.05
C ALA A 243 -13.96 6.59 15.96
N GLU A 244 -14.98 7.01 15.22
CA GLU A 244 -16.25 6.29 15.07
C GLU A 244 -16.27 5.32 13.86
N LEU A 245 -15.15 5.18 13.14
CA LEU A 245 -15.00 4.23 12.03
C LEU A 245 -14.54 2.83 12.47
#